data_AF-W1F127-F1
#
_entry.id   AF-W1F127-F1
#
_cell.length_a   1.000
_cell.length_b   1.000
_cell.length_c   1.000
_cell.angle_alpha   90.00
_cell.angle_beta   90.00
_cell.angle_gamma   90.00
#
_symmetry.space_group_name_H-M   'P 1'
#
loop_
_entity.id
_entity.type
_entity.pdbx_description
1 polymer ?
#
loop_
_entity_poly.entity_id
_entity_poly.type
_entity_poly.pdbx_seq_one_letter_code
_entity_poly.pdbx_strand_id
1 'polypeptide(L)'
;MAEGYATAGSITEATNIPTVAAFDSGNLESVAKTLKEAYPDKPIIIAGDDDISQSCKMKVKDKASVNVGREKALETAKAVGGVAVFPVFAKGELPGKDELSQIKPAAYLAHQTASRKLEAHTSGDKPLSDAEVKVLQAAQLSEKQLDIIRRADRYTDFNDLAVNSSLGREGVAMQLKAIIADQLNKNSSSHRSRPKRRNSFRKKRKNGPFATLCKMF
;
A
#
# COMPACT_ATOMS: atom_id res chain seq x y z
N MET A 1 -8.81 -0.50 -5.16
CA MET A 1 -7.78 0.36 -5.79
C MET A 1 -6.43 0.08 -5.13
N ALA A 2 -5.33 0.34 -5.81
CA ALA A 2 -3.97 0.17 -5.29
C ALA A 2 -3.08 1.35 -5.71
N GLU A 3 -1.92 1.50 -5.05
CA GLU A 3 -0.91 2.47 -5.44
C GLU A 3 -0.30 2.09 -6.80
N GLY A 4 0.33 0.91 -6.87
CA GLY A 4 1.03 0.44 -8.06
C GLY A 4 0.15 -0.20 -9.14
N TYR A 5 0.60 -0.08 -10.40
CA TYR A 5 -0.03 -0.75 -11.54
C TYR A 5 0.05 -2.28 -11.44
N ALA A 6 1.22 -2.82 -11.06
CA ALA A 6 1.44 -4.26 -10.93
C ALA A 6 0.50 -4.87 -9.86
N THR A 7 0.40 -4.20 -8.71
CA THR A 7 -0.51 -4.56 -7.61
C THR A 7 -1.97 -4.55 -8.07
N ALA A 8 -2.41 -3.48 -8.76
CA ALA A 8 -3.77 -3.41 -9.30
C ALA A 8 -4.06 -4.50 -10.34
N GLY A 9 -3.08 -4.82 -11.20
CA GLY A 9 -3.15 -5.89 -12.18
C GLY A 9 -3.32 -7.26 -11.52
N SER A 10 -2.41 -7.60 -10.61
CA SER A 10 -2.45 -8.86 -9.84
C SER A 10 -3.76 -9.04 -9.08
N ILE A 11 -4.32 -7.97 -8.49
CA ILE A 11 -5.63 -8.00 -7.85
C ILE A 11 -6.75 -8.29 -8.86
N THR A 12 -6.74 -7.60 -10.00
CA THR A 12 -7.76 -7.76 -11.04
C THR A 12 -7.74 -9.18 -11.60
N GLU A 13 -6.55 -9.71 -11.91
CA GLU A 13 -6.37 -11.09 -12.39
C GLU A 13 -6.83 -12.13 -11.37
N ALA A 14 -6.50 -11.95 -10.09
CA ALA A 14 -6.86 -12.90 -9.04
C ALA A 14 -8.37 -12.88 -8.71
N THR A 15 -9.00 -11.71 -8.77
CA THR A 15 -10.37 -11.52 -8.26
C THR A 15 -11.43 -11.42 -9.35
N ASN A 16 -11.06 -11.08 -10.59
CA ASN A 16 -11.94 -10.61 -11.66
C ASN A 16 -12.76 -9.36 -11.28
N ILE A 17 -12.24 -8.53 -10.36
CA ILE A 17 -12.90 -7.30 -9.89
C ILE A 17 -12.17 -6.08 -10.47
N PRO A 18 -12.90 -5.09 -11.02
CA PRO A 18 -12.31 -3.86 -11.51
C PRO A 18 -11.49 -3.15 -10.42
N THR A 19 -10.20 -2.95 -10.67
CA THR A 19 -9.27 -2.30 -9.75
C THR A 19 -8.61 -1.11 -10.42
N VAL A 20 -8.61 0.03 -9.72
CA VAL A 20 -7.95 1.27 -10.18
C VAL A 20 -6.56 1.37 -9.57
N ALA A 21 -5.55 1.73 -10.38
CA ALA A 21 -4.22 2.08 -9.92
C ALA A 21 -4.11 3.62 -9.77
N ALA A 22 -3.55 4.10 -8.66
CA ALA A 22 -3.32 5.51 -8.42
C ALA A 22 -1.95 6.01 -8.94
N PHE A 23 -1.08 5.08 -9.33
CA PHE A 23 0.32 5.24 -9.78
C PHE A 23 1.32 5.70 -8.72
N ASP A 24 0.88 6.50 -7.74
CA ASP A 24 1.72 6.91 -6.62
C ASP A 24 0.88 7.19 -5.35
N SER A 25 1.52 7.07 -4.19
CA SER A 25 0.91 7.31 -2.87
C SER A 25 0.45 8.76 -2.65
N GLY A 26 1.02 9.73 -3.36
CA GLY A 26 0.62 11.14 -3.29
C GLY A 26 -0.72 11.40 -3.98
N ASN A 27 -1.02 10.66 -5.04
CA ASN A 27 -2.26 10.75 -5.81
C ASN A 27 -3.38 9.83 -5.26
N LEU A 28 -3.03 8.89 -4.38
CA LEU A 28 -3.94 7.87 -3.86
C LEU A 28 -5.23 8.47 -3.26
N GLU A 29 -5.11 9.51 -2.43
CA GLU A 29 -6.27 10.16 -1.79
C GLU A 29 -7.16 10.90 -2.80
N SER A 30 -6.55 11.58 -3.77
CA SER A 30 -7.26 12.32 -4.82
C SER A 30 -8.12 11.37 -5.64
N VAL A 31 -7.53 10.28 -6.14
CA VAL A 31 -8.23 9.24 -6.91
C VAL A 31 -9.34 8.61 -6.08
N ALA A 32 -9.07 8.30 -4.80
CA ALA A 32 -10.08 7.69 -3.93
C ALA A 32 -11.29 8.60 -3.72
N LYS A 33 -11.09 9.92 -3.55
CA LYS A 33 -12.18 10.90 -3.45
C LYS A 33 -13.00 10.96 -4.72
N THR A 34 -12.36 11.05 -5.89
CA THR A 34 -13.08 11.03 -7.18
C THR A 34 -13.91 9.76 -7.36
N LEU A 35 -13.36 8.59 -7.00
CA LEU A 35 -14.12 7.33 -7.04
C LEU A 35 -15.29 7.33 -6.05
N LYS A 36 -15.11 7.90 -4.87
CA LYS A 36 -16.18 7.99 -3.86
C LYS A 36 -17.30 8.92 -4.30
N GLU A 37 -16.98 10.02 -4.97
CA GLU A 37 -17.97 10.94 -5.55
C GLU A 37 -18.74 10.30 -6.70
N ALA A 38 -18.03 9.60 -7.60
CA ALA A 38 -18.64 8.91 -8.73
C ALA A 38 -19.49 7.71 -8.31
N TYR A 39 -19.11 7.02 -7.22
CA TYR A 39 -19.78 5.82 -6.71
C TYR A 39 -20.03 5.88 -5.20
N PRO A 40 -20.94 6.75 -4.71
CA PRO A 40 -21.12 6.99 -3.27
C PRO A 40 -21.53 5.75 -2.47
N ASP A 41 -22.30 4.86 -3.08
CA ASP A 41 -22.84 3.65 -2.43
C ASP A 41 -21.89 2.44 -2.49
N LYS A 42 -20.78 2.56 -3.22
CA LYS A 42 -19.80 1.48 -3.35
C LYS A 42 -18.76 1.58 -2.22
N PRO A 43 -18.38 0.43 -1.62
CA PRO A 43 -17.24 0.42 -0.70
C PRO A 43 -15.96 0.72 -1.47
N ILE A 44 -15.10 1.56 -0.88
CA ILE A 44 -13.75 1.82 -1.41
C ILE A 44 -12.78 0.99 -0.58
N ILE A 45 -12.07 0.08 -1.25
CA ILE A 45 -11.03 -0.77 -0.66
C ILE A 45 -9.70 -0.37 -1.28
N ILE A 46 -8.74 -0.03 -0.42
CA ILE A 46 -7.41 0.41 -0.79
C ILE A 46 -6.44 -0.70 -0.42
N ALA A 47 -5.89 -1.37 -1.41
CA ALA A 47 -4.79 -2.30 -1.25
C ALA A 47 -3.50 -1.49 -1.15
N GLY A 48 -2.90 -1.45 0.03
CA GLY A 48 -1.67 -0.72 0.29
C GLY A 48 -0.47 -1.66 0.45
N ASP A 49 0.70 -1.07 0.34
CA ASP A 49 1.98 -1.74 0.50
C ASP A 49 2.38 -1.75 1.98
N ASP A 50 3.08 -2.80 2.43
CA ASP A 50 3.55 -2.97 3.80
C ASP A 50 5.07 -3.20 3.83
N ASP A 51 5.84 -2.13 3.60
CA ASP A 51 7.31 -2.17 3.59
C ASP A 51 7.93 -2.29 5.00
N ILE A 52 7.85 -3.47 5.60
CA ILE A 52 8.34 -3.72 6.97
C ILE A 52 9.86 -3.52 7.12
N SER A 53 10.64 -3.63 6.03
CA SER A 53 12.09 -3.49 6.05
C SER A 53 12.52 -2.04 6.32
N GLN A 54 11.68 -1.05 6.06
CA GLN A 54 12.03 0.35 6.31
C GLN A 54 12.36 0.62 7.79
N SER A 55 11.76 -0.15 8.71
CA SER A 55 12.05 -0.08 10.14
C SER A 55 13.50 -0.38 10.49
N CYS A 56 14.19 -1.22 9.70
CA CYS A 56 15.60 -1.53 9.90
C CYS A 56 16.54 -0.71 8.99
N LYS A 57 15.99 0.06 8.04
CA LYS A 57 16.77 0.84 7.06
C LYS A 57 16.85 2.33 7.37
N MET A 58 15.78 2.92 7.90
CA MET A 58 15.69 4.37 8.15
C MET A 58 15.94 4.73 9.62
N LYS A 59 16.53 5.90 9.87
CA LYS A 59 16.62 6.46 11.22
C LYS A 59 15.26 7.06 11.58
N VAL A 60 14.74 6.74 12.76
CA VAL A 60 13.48 7.31 13.31
C VAL A 60 13.43 8.85 13.34
N LYS A 61 14.58 9.53 13.22
CA LYS A 61 14.66 11.00 13.17
C LYS A 61 14.36 11.63 11.80
N ASP A 62 14.41 10.85 10.72
CA ASP A 62 13.91 11.31 9.42
C ASP A 62 12.39 11.18 9.48
N LYS A 63 11.69 12.30 9.72
CA LYS A 63 10.22 12.39 9.95
C LYS A 63 9.34 11.83 8.82
N ALA A 64 9.91 11.22 7.79
CA ALA A 64 9.14 10.45 6.82
C ALA A 64 8.64 9.18 7.52
N SER A 65 7.34 8.95 7.43
CA SER A 65 6.67 7.71 7.82
C SER A 65 7.54 6.50 7.50
N VAL A 66 7.83 5.66 8.49
CA VAL A 66 8.65 4.46 8.30
C VAL A 66 8.02 3.56 7.23
N ASN A 67 6.69 3.58 7.08
CA ASN A 67 6.00 2.84 6.03
C ASN A 67 4.99 3.76 5.32
N VAL A 68 5.50 4.53 4.35
CA VAL A 68 4.72 5.53 3.60
C VAL A 68 3.50 4.92 2.94
N GLY A 69 3.66 3.78 2.25
CA GLY A 69 2.57 3.10 1.54
C GLY A 69 1.44 2.69 2.49
N ARG A 70 1.79 2.10 3.64
CA ARG A 70 0.83 1.72 4.67
C ARG A 70 0.10 2.91 5.27
N GLU A 71 0.84 3.94 5.65
CA GLU A 71 0.26 5.14 6.27
C GLU A 71 -0.66 5.87 5.28
N LYS A 72 -0.25 6.04 4.03
CA LYS A 72 -1.05 6.68 2.98
C LYS A 72 -2.31 5.90 2.64
N ALA A 73 -2.24 4.57 2.60
CA ALA A 73 -3.42 3.73 2.43
C ALA A 73 -4.42 3.90 3.58
N LEU A 74 -3.95 3.93 4.82
CA LEU A 74 -4.78 4.14 6.02
C LEU A 74 -5.40 5.55 6.05
N GLU A 75 -4.61 6.59 5.78
CA GLU A 75 -5.06 7.98 5.68
C GLU A 75 -6.14 8.12 4.61
N THR A 76 -5.90 7.57 3.42
CA THR A 76 -6.84 7.60 2.30
C THR A 76 -8.13 6.86 2.65
N ALA A 77 -8.04 5.68 3.24
CA ALA A 77 -9.21 4.90 3.66
C ALA A 77 -10.06 5.69 4.65
N LYS A 78 -9.42 6.34 5.63
CA LYS A 78 -10.10 7.21 6.58
C LYS A 78 -10.76 8.41 5.89
N ALA A 79 -10.08 9.04 4.94
CA ALA A 79 -10.59 10.23 4.23
C ALA A 79 -11.87 9.95 3.43
N VAL A 80 -12.00 8.75 2.84
CA VAL A 80 -13.15 8.38 1.99
C VAL A 80 -14.17 7.46 2.67
N GLY A 81 -13.97 7.14 3.96
CA GLY A 81 -14.77 6.14 4.67
C GLY A 81 -14.68 4.74 4.06
N GLY A 82 -13.50 4.41 3.50
CA GLY A 82 -13.17 3.11 2.95
C GLY A 82 -12.39 2.24 3.95
N VAL A 83 -11.77 1.17 3.43
CA VAL A 83 -10.92 0.25 4.20
C VAL A 83 -9.58 0.07 3.52
N ALA A 84 -8.51 0.18 4.29
CA ALA A 84 -7.17 -0.19 3.84
C ALA A 84 -6.91 -1.67 4.16
N VAL A 85 -6.31 -2.37 3.20
CA VAL A 85 -5.99 -3.80 3.29
C VAL A 85 -4.53 -4.02 2.91
N PHE A 86 -3.88 -4.93 3.62
CA PHE A 86 -2.47 -5.26 3.47
C PHE A 86 -2.32 -6.77 3.25
N PRO A 87 -1.35 -7.20 2.44
CA PRO A 87 -1.16 -8.62 2.14
C PRO A 87 -0.76 -9.39 3.41
N VAL A 88 -1.32 -10.59 3.56
CA VAL A 88 -0.88 -11.57 4.55
C VAL A 88 -0.13 -12.68 3.82
N PHE A 89 1.14 -12.86 4.17
CA PHE A 89 1.99 -13.88 3.56
C PHE A 89 1.97 -15.19 4.34
N ALA A 90 2.47 -16.26 3.72
CA ALA A 90 2.55 -17.56 4.36
C ALA A 90 3.58 -17.55 5.51
N LYS A 91 3.41 -18.51 6.43
CA LYS A 91 4.28 -18.61 7.61
C LYS A 91 5.74 -18.84 7.17
N GLY A 92 6.64 -17.98 7.65
CA GLY A 92 8.08 -18.05 7.36
C GLY A 92 8.53 -17.25 6.14
N GLU A 93 7.61 -16.71 5.34
CA GLU A 93 7.94 -15.83 4.21
C GLU A 93 8.37 -14.45 4.73
N LEU A 94 7.54 -13.84 5.57
CA LEU A 94 7.90 -12.60 6.27
C LEU A 94 8.79 -12.88 7.48
N PRO A 95 9.85 -12.07 7.70
CA PRO A 95 10.59 -12.09 8.95
C PRO A 95 9.74 -11.61 10.12
N GLY A 96 9.96 -12.22 11.29
CA GLY A 96 9.34 -11.78 12.53
C GLY A 96 9.88 -10.43 13.00
N LYS A 97 9.13 -9.76 13.88
CA LYS A 97 9.57 -8.50 14.51
C LYS A 97 10.89 -8.66 15.27
N ASP A 98 11.05 -9.81 15.94
CA ASP A 98 12.27 -10.13 16.68
C ASP A 98 13.47 -10.27 15.75
N GLU A 99 13.30 -10.86 14.57
CA GLU A 99 14.35 -10.95 13.54
C GLU A 99 14.73 -9.56 13.02
N LEU A 100 13.75 -8.72 12.68
CA LEU A 100 14.00 -7.35 12.21
C LEU A 100 14.74 -6.50 13.24
N SER A 101 14.44 -6.69 14.53
CA SER A 101 15.10 -5.97 15.63
C SER A 101 16.60 -6.25 15.76
N GLN A 102 17.08 -7.36 15.19
CA GLN A 102 18.51 -7.70 15.15
C GLN A 102 19.30 -6.79 14.20
N ILE A 103 18.61 -6.02 13.36
CA ILE A 103 19.20 -5.15 12.36
C ILE A 103 18.91 -3.70 12.76
N LYS A 104 19.92 -3.05 13.33
CA LYS A 104 19.82 -1.64 13.66
C LYS A 104 20.02 -0.79 12.40
N PRO A 105 19.29 0.33 12.23
CA PRO A 105 19.49 1.24 11.10
C PRO A 105 20.94 1.69 10.91
N ALA A 106 21.67 1.93 12.00
CA ALA A 106 23.09 2.29 11.94
C ALA A 106 23.96 1.17 11.35
N ALA A 107 23.67 -0.10 11.67
CA ALA A 107 24.40 -1.24 11.14
C ALA A 107 24.09 -1.45 9.64
N TYR A 108 22.83 -1.28 9.24
CA TYR A 108 22.45 -1.34 7.82
C TYR A 108 23.16 -0.26 6.99
N LEU A 109 23.20 0.98 7.47
CA LEU A 109 23.90 2.08 6.80
C LEU A 109 25.41 1.84 6.72
N ALA A 110 26.01 1.32 7.79
CA ALA A 110 27.43 0.94 7.81
C ALA A 110 27.71 -0.14 6.76
N HIS A 111 26.88 -1.17 6.69
CA HIS A 111 26.97 -2.20 5.65
C HIS A 111 26.82 -1.64 4.24
N GLN A 112 25.83 -0.79 3.96
CA GLN A 112 25.67 -0.17 2.64
C GLN A 112 26.90 0.65 2.23
N THR A 113 27.46 1.42 3.17
CA THR A 113 28.66 2.22 2.93
C THR A 113 29.87 1.33 2.68
N ALA A 114 30.01 0.26 3.46
CA ALA A 114 31.08 -0.71 3.30
C ALA A 114 31.00 -1.43 1.95
N SER A 115 29.84 -1.95 1.58
CA SER A 115 29.63 -2.66 0.31
C SER A 115 29.96 -1.77 -0.89
N ARG A 116 29.49 -0.51 -0.94
CA ARG A 116 29.82 0.42 -2.03
C ARG A 116 31.32 0.70 -2.14
N LYS A 117 32.00 0.86 -1.00
CA LYS A 117 33.46 1.12 -0.99
C LYS A 117 34.26 -0.11 -1.41
N LEU A 118 33.85 -1.31 -0.99
CA LEU A 118 34.48 -2.57 -1.37
C LEU A 118 34.26 -2.88 -2.86
N GLU A 119 33.08 -2.58 -3.41
CA GLU A 119 32.80 -2.66 -4.85
C GLU A 119 33.70 -1.70 -5.64
N ALA A 120 33.79 -0.43 -5.23
CA ALA A 120 34.67 0.55 -5.88
C ALA A 120 36.17 0.18 -5.80
N HIS A 121 36.58 -0.49 -4.71
CA HIS A 121 37.91 -1.06 -4.59
C HIS A 121 38.13 -2.21 -5.58
N THR A 122 37.16 -3.14 -5.66
CA THR A 122 37.24 -4.32 -6.54
C THR A 122 37.23 -3.94 -8.02
N SER A 123 36.49 -2.90 -8.39
CA SER A 123 36.44 -2.35 -9.75
C SER A 123 37.67 -1.51 -10.11
N GLY A 124 38.54 -1.18 -9.15
CA GLY A 124 39.73 -0.35 -9.36
C GLY A 124 39.48 1.16 -9.41
N ASP A 125 38.23 1.62 -9.28
CA ASP A 125 37.87 3.04 -9.31
C ASP A 125 38.46 3.84 -8.14
N LYS A 126 38.44 3.24 -6.95
CA LYS A 126 38.99 3.83 -5.71
C LYS A 126 39.67 2.73 -4.90
N PRO A 127 40.95 2.41 -5.20
CA PRO A 127 41.68 1.42 -4.44
C PRO A 127 41.83 1.86 -2.97
N LEU A 128 41.74 0.89 -2.08
CA LEU A 128 41.81 1.04 -0.63
C LEU A 128 43.01 0.25 -0.13
N SER A 129 43.53 0.62 1.03
CA SER A 129 44.54 -0.19 1.71
C SER A 129 43.94 -1.47 2.29
N ASP A 130 44.76 -2.51 2.46
CA ASP A 130 44.33 -3.79 3.06
C ASP A 130 43.71 -3.60 4.46
N ALA A 131 44.22 -2.64 5.23
CA ALA A 131 43.68 -2.30 6.55
C ALA A 131 42.25 -1.73 6.45
N GLU A 132 42.00 -0.83 5.50
CA GLU A 132 40.67 -0.27 5.26
C GLU A 132 39.69 -1.35 4.78
N VAL A 133 40.13 -2.22 3.87
CA VAL A 133 39.33 -3.35 3.37
C VAL A 133 38.87 -4.22 4.54
N LYS A 134 39.77 -4.58 5.46
CA LYS A 134 39.45 -5.39 6.64
C LYS A 134 38.43 -4.73 7.57
N VAL A 135 38.54 -3.42 7.78
CA VAL A 135 37.59 -2.65 8.59
C VAL A 135 36.20 -2.63 7.93
N LEU A 136 36.13 -2.42 6.63
CA LEU A 136 34.87 -2.40 5.89
C LEU A 136 34.20 -3.77 5.85
N GLN A 137 34.96 -4.84 5.66
CA GLN A 137 34.45 -6.21 5.73
C GLN A 137 33.84 -6.52 7.11
N ALA A 138 34.50 -6.09 8.19
CA ALA A 138 33.97 -6.24 9.55
C ALA A 138 32.70 -5.43 9.82
N ALA A 139 32.44 -4.38 9.04
CA ALA A 139 31.22 -3.57 9.12
C ALA A 139 30.04 -4.12 8.30
N GLN A 140 30.25 -5.19 7.52
CA GLN A 140 29.16 -5.82 6.77
C GLN A 140 28.22 -6.60 7.69
N LEU A 141 26.93 -6.62 7.33
CA LEU A 141 25.95 -7.47 7.98
C LEU A 141 26.27 -8.94 7.70
N SER A 142 25.96 -9.81 8.67
CA SER A 142 26.07 -11.25 8.49
C SER A 142 25.06 -11.77 7.45
N GLU A 143 25.34 -12.93 6.85
CA GLU A 143 24.43 -13.55 5.87
C GLU A 143 23.02 -13.78 6.44
N LYS A 144 22.88 -14.10 7.73
CA LYS A 144 21.57 -14.23 8.38
C LYS A 144 20.81 -12.90 8.42
N GLN A 145 21.49 -11.79 8.70
CA GLN A 145 20.87 -10.47 8.69
C GLN A 145 20.52 -10.02 7.26
N LEU A 146 21.35 -10.36 6.28
CA LEU A 146 21.04 -10.10 4.87
C LEU A 146 19.84 -10.92 4.40
N ASP A 147 19.71 -12.18 4.82
CA ASP A 147 18.53 -13.00 4.54
C ASP A 147 17.24 -12.38 5.10
N ILE A 148 17.27 -11.90 6.34
CA ILE A 148 16.13 -11.19 6.96
C ILE A 148 15.72 -9.99 6.10
N ILE A 149 16.66 -9.17 5.64
CA ILE A 149 16.36 -8.01 4.78
C ILE A 149 15.81 -8.47 3.43
N ARG A 150 16.42 -9.46 2.79
CA ARG A 150 15.97 -9.98 1.49
C ARG A 150 14.54 -10.51 1.58
N ARG A 151 14.19 -11.22 2.65
CA ARG A 151 12.81 -11.67 2.89
C ARG A 151 11.88 -10.49 3.13
N ALA A 152 12.27 -9.52 3.95
CA ALA A 152 11.47 -8.32 4.20
C ALA A 152 11.19 -7.50 2.92
N ASP A 153 12.15 -7.44 1.99
CA ASP A 153 12.03 -6.70 0.72
C ASP A 153 11.29 -7.47 -0.37
N ARG A 154 11.12 -8.79 -0.22
CA ARG A 154 10.47 -9.65 -1.21
C ARG A 154 8.95 -9.73 -1.04
N TYR A 155 8.46 -9.29 0.10
CA TYR A 155 7.08 -9.49 0.53
C TYR A 155 6.52 -8.18 1.09
N THR A 156 6.11 -7.28 0.20
CA THR A 156 5.61 -5.95 0.61
C THR A 156 4.18 -5.71 0.17
N ASP A 157 3.77 -6.22 -1.00
CA ASP A 157 2.46 -5.90 -1.58
C ASP A 157 1.66 -7.14 -2.06
N PHE A 158 0.46 -6.90 -2.62
CA PHE A 158 -0.36 -7.98 -3.18
C PHE A 158 0.20 -8.58 -4.47
N ASN A 159 1.09 -7.86 -5.18
CA ASN A 159 1.78 -8.42 -6.33
C ASN A 159 2.82 -9.45 -5.90
N ASP A 160 3.57 -9.19 -4.84
CA ASP A 160 4.47 -10.14 -4.21
C ASP A 160 3.70 -11.34 -3.65
N LEU A 161 2.52 -11.11 -3.07
CA LEU A 161 1.66 -12.21 -2.65
C LEU A 161 1.24 -13.09 -3.85
N ALA A 162 0.99 -12.49 -5.01
CA ALA A 162 0.64 -13.22 -6.22
C ALA A 162 1.81 -14.01 -6.84
N VAL A 163 3.03 -13.45 -6.81
CA VAL A 163 4.17 -13.92 -7.61
C VAL A 163 5.24 -14.61 -6.76
N ASN A 164 5.51 -14.12 -5.55
CA ASN A 164 6.61 -14.57 -4.69
C ASN A 164 6.15 -15.50 -3.56
N SER A 165 4.90 -15.40 -3.12
CA SER A 165 4.36 -16.22 -2.05
C SER A 165 3.90 -17.60 -2.55
N SER A 166 4.06 -18.60 -1.69
CA SER A 166 3.44 -19.91 -1.84
C SER A 166 1.91 -19.88 -1.90
N LEU A 167 1.27 -18.81 -1.39
CA LEU A 167 -0.18 -18.62 -1.49
C LEU A 167 -0.63 -18.20 -2.90
N GLY A 168 0.26 -17.54 -3.66
CA GLY A 168 0.03 -17.10 -5.03
C GLY A 168 -1.22 -16.25 -5.23
N ARG A 169 -1.71 -16.24 -6.48
CA ARG A 169 -2.94 -15.52 -6.87
C ARG A 169 -4.19 -15.98 -6.10
N GLU A 170 -4.25 -17.25 -5.70
CA GLU A 170 -5.37 -17.74 -4.89
C GLU A 170 -5.39 -17.10 -3.49
N GLY A 171 -4.21 -16.90 -2.88
CA GLY A 171 -4.06 -16.14 -1.64
C GLY A 171 -4.59 -14.71 -1.75
N VAL A 172 -4.22 -14.02 -2.83
CA VAL A 172 -4.75 -12.67 -3.14
C VAL A 172 -6.27 -12.71 -3.24
N ALA A 173 -6.82 -13.64 -4.02
CA ALA A 173 -8.25 -13.77 -4.24
C ALA A 173 -9.00 -14.02 -2.94
N MET A 174 -8.50 -14.93 -2.09
CA MET A 174 -9.10 -15.29 -0.82
C MET A 174 -9.17 -14.10 0.15
N GLN A 175 -8.05 -13.40 0.33
CA GLN A 175 -7.96 -12.27 1.25
C GLN A 175 -8.88 -11.13 0.82
N LEU A 176 -8.87 -10.77 -0.47
CA LEU A 176 -9.66 -9.65 -0.97
C LEU A 176 -11.15 -9.97 -1.06
N LYS A 177 -11.53 -11.17 -1.55
CA LYS A 177 -12.95 -11.55 -1.62
C LYS A 177 -13.60 -11.60 -0.25
N ALA A 178 -12.88 -12.07 0.78
CA ALA A 178 -13.38 -12.07 2.15
C ALA A 178 -13.69 -10.64 2.64
N ILE A 179 -12.78 -9.70 2.40
CA ILE A 179 -12.95 -8.30 2.82
C ILE A 179 -14.07 -7.63 2.02
N ILE A 180 -14.12 -7.85 0.70
CA ILE A 180 -15.19 -7.32 -0.16
C ILE A 180 -16.56 -7.81 0.31
N ALA A 181 -16.71 -9.11 0.59
CA ALA A 181 -17.96 -9.68 1.07
C ALA A 181 -18.40 -9.05 2.41
N ASP A 182 -17.47 -8.87 3.35
CA ASP A 182 -17.72 -8.18 4.62
C ASP A 182 -18.20 -6.73 4.40
N GLN A 183 -17.54 -5.97 3.54
CA GLN A 183 -17.92 -4.58 3.24
C GLN A 183 -19.29 -4.46 2.56
N LEU A 184 -19.61 -5.38 1.63
CA LEU A 184 -20.92 -5.41 0.99
C LEU A 184 -22.04 -5.73 1.99
N ASN A 185 -21.80 -6.64 2.94
CA ASN A 185 -22.76 -6.98 3.98
C ASN A 185 -23.01 -5.79 4.94
N LYS A 186 -21.96 -5.07 5.34
CA LYS A 186 -22.06 -3.85 6.18
C LYS A 186 -22.83 -2.72 5.51
N ASN A 187 -22.64 -2.53 4.21
CA ASN A 187 -23.37 -1.51 3.45
C ASN A 187 -24.84 -1.88 3.27
N SER A 188 -25.14 -3.18 3.09
CA SER A 188 -26.51 -3.69 2.94
C SER A 188 -27.34 -3.55 4.22
N SER A 189 -26.74 -3.82 5.40
CA SER A 189 -27.41 -3.68 6.69
C SER A 189 -27.65 -2.21 7.07
N SER A 190 -26.72 -1.32 6.71
CA SER A 190 -26.84 0.14 6.90
C SER A 190 -27.95 0.77 6.05
N HIS A 191 -28.27 0.19 4.90
CA HIS A 191 -29.37 0.63 4.05
C HIS A 191 -30.74 0.16 4.55
N ARG A 192 -30.83 -1.00 5.22
CA ARG A 192 -32.09 -1.49 5.81
C ARG A 192 -32.53 -0.72 7.05
N SER A 193 -31.63 -0.02 7.74
CA SER A 193 -31.92 0.72 8.98
C SER A 193 -32.21 2.21 8.81
N ARG A 194 -32.17 2.77 7.59
CA ARG A 194 -32.60 4.16 7.34
C ARG A 194 -34.13 4.26 7.26
N PRO A 195 -34.83 4.96 8.18
CA PRO A 195 -36.25 5.20 8.03
C PRO A 195 -36.48 6.05 6.77
N LYS A 196 -37.41 5.63 5.91
CA LYS A 196 -37.87 6.44 4.77
C LYS A 196 -38.32 7.81 5.29
N ARG A 197 -37.51 8.86 5.10
CA ARG A 197 -37.99 10.24 5.24
C ARG A 197 -39.09 10.43 4.19
N ARG A 198 -40.35 10.37 4.64
CA ARG A 198 -41.52 10.80 3.84
C ARG A 198 -41.36 12.30 3.60
N ASN A 199 -40.80 12.67 2.44
CA ASN A 199 -40.93 14.03 1.94
C ASN A 199 -42.40 14.27 1.58
N SER A 200 -43.14 14.91 2.48
CA SER A 200 -44.44 15.51 2.18
C SER A 200 -44.23 16.78 1.35
N PHE A 201 -44.08 16.62 0.04
CA PHE A 201 -44.17 17.75 -0.89
C PHE A 201 -45.61 18.29 -0.89
N ARG A 202 -45.84 19.31 -0.07
CA ARG A 202 -47.06 20.12 -0.07
C ARG A 202 -47.04 20.99 -1.34
N LYS A 203 -47.77 20.56 -2.38
CA LYS A 203 -48.06 21.34 -3.60
C LYS A 203 -48.64 22.71 -3.19
N LYS A 204 -47.87 23.79 -3.32
CA LYS A 204 -48.41 25.15 -3.46
C LYS A 204 -48.48 25.47 -4.94
N ARG A 205 -49.70 25.48 -5.48
CA ARG A 205 -50.03 26.10 -6.78
C ARG A 205 -49.83 27.61 -6.65
N LYS A 206 -49.08 28.23 -7.57
CA LYS A 206 -49.27 29.62 -7.98
C LYS A 206 -48.96 29.76 -9.47
N ASN A 207 -49.79 30.56 -10.13
CA ASN A 207 -50.00 30.68 -11.57
C ASN A 207 -49.00 31.64 -12.25
N GLY A 208 -48.50 31.23 -13.43
CA GLY A 208 -48.13 32.03 -14.63
C GLY A 208 -47.01 33.08 -14.58
N PRO A 209 -46.59 33.67 -15.73
CA PRO A 209 -46.45 33.10 -17.08
C PRO A 209 -45.07 33.42 -17.76
N PHE A 210 -44.75 32.69 -18.83
CA PHE A 210 -43.86 33.03 -19.99
C PHE A 210 -42.44 33.59 -19.78
N ALA A 211 -41.42 32.88 -20.30
CA ALA A 211 -40.35 33.42 -21.17
C ALA A 211 -39.29 32.36 -21.60
N THR A 212 -39.45 31.90 -22.84
CA THR A 212 -38.48 31.64 -23.94
C THR A 212 -36.96 31.88 -23.73
N LEU A 213 -36.16 30.84 -24.07
CA LEU A 213 -34.92 30.81 -24.88
C LEU A 213 -33.61 31.49 -24.39
N CYS A 214 -32.51 30.71 -24.31
CA CYS A 214 -31.31 30.89 -25.16
C CYS A 214 -30.28 29.75 -25.02
N LYS A 215 -29.95 29.15 -26.17
CA LYS A 215 -28.72 28.41 -26.48
C LYS A 215 -27.62 29.42 -26.84
N MET A 216 -26.36 29.06 -26.57
CA MET A 216 -25.05 29.53 -27.12
C MET A 216 -24.06 29.65 -25.95
N PHE A 217 -22.85 29.10 -25.94
CA PHE A 217 -21.96 28.57 -26.98
C PHE A 217 -21.42 27.19 -26.63
#